data_AF-A0A3N0YRD3-F1
#
_entry.id   AF-A0A3N0YRD3-F1
#
_cell.length_a   1.000
_cell.length_b   1.000
_cell.length_c   1.000
_cell.angle_alpha   90.00
_cell.angle_beta   90.00
_cell.angle_gamma   90.00
#
_symmetry.space_group_name_H-M   'P 1'
#
loop_
_entity.id
_entity.type
_entity.pdbx_description
1 polymer ?
#
loop_
_entity_poly.entity_id
_entity_poly.type
_entity_poly.pdbx_seq_one_letter_code
_entity_poly.pdbx_strand_id
1 'polypeptide(L)'
;MEQDNVSPLQHFVVAKRTINAMFHQLLEFVREGSDFVEETWKSEDLEHVAEEEQCLQIQACSRKLTVIKDVLARRHMKVAFFGRTSNGKSTVINAMLRERVLPSGIGHTTNCFLSVEGTDGEHAYLTTEDSEERKSIEV
;
A
#
# COMPACT_ATOMS: atom_id res chain seq x y z
N MET A 1 -22.51 20.85 20.84
CA MET A 1 -22.52 19.53 20.17
C MET A 1 -21.73 19.68 18.89
N GLU A 2 -20.40 19.64 18.99
CA GLU A 2 -19.50 19.55 17.84
C GLU A 2 -18.79 18.21 18.01
N GLN A 3 -19.38 17.15 17.43
CA GLN A 3 -18.59 15.96 17.14
C GLN A 3 -17.92 16.25 15.80
N ASP A 4 -16.62 16.47 15.88
CA ASP A 4 -15.75 17.04 14.86
C ASP A 4 -15.87 16.40 13.48
N ASN A 5 -15.63 17.23 12.45
CA ASN A 5 -15.56 17.01 11.00
C ASN A 5 -14.53 15.95 10.52
N VAL A 6 -14.25 14.93 11.32
CA VAL A 6 -13.25 13.91 11.02
C VAL A 6 -13.87 12.84 10.11
N SER A 7 -13.30 12.69 8.91
CA SER A 7 -13.70 11.63 7.97
C SER A 7 -13.50 10.24 8.61
N PRO A 8 -14.50 9.35 8.57
CA PRO A 8 -14.36 7.97 9.05
C PRO A 8 -13.21 7.20 8.39
N LEU A 9 -12.79 7.61 7.18
CA LEU A 9 -11.64 7.04 6.49
C LEU A 9 -10.32 7.24 7.25
N GLN A 10 -10.25 8.22 8.16
CA GLN A 10 -9.09 8.43 9.02
C GLN A 10 -8.82 7.22 9.92
N HIS A 11 -9.84 6.43 10.27
CA HIS A 11 -9.64 5.21 11.05
C HIS A 11 -8.69 4.23 10.32
N PHE A 12 -8.89 4.04 9.01
CA PHE A 12 -7.99 3.22 8.21
C PHE A 12 -6.60 3.84 8.08
N VAL A 13 -6.51 5.17 7.91
CA VAL A 13 -5.23 5.87 7.81
C VAL A 13 -4.40 5.69 9.09
N VAL A 14 -5.02 5.87 10.26
CA VAL A 14 -4.36 5.69 11.55
C VAL A 14 -3.96 4.22 11.74
N ALA A 15 -4.86 3.27 11.50
CA ALA A 15 -4.55 1.84 11.61
C ALA A 15 -3.38 1.43 10.70
N LYS A 16 -3.37 1.91 9.44
CA LYS A 16 -2.28 1.67 8.49
C LYS A 16 -0.97 2.26 8.99
N ARG A 17 -0.95 3.49 9.49
CA ARG A 17 0.26 4.13 10.04
C ARG A 17 0.81 3.34 11.22
N THR A 18 -0.06 2.97 12.17
CA THR A 18 0.32 2.24 13.38
C THR A 18 0.93 0.88 13.05
N ILE A 19 0.28 0.06 12.22
CA ILE A 19 0.80 -1.27 11.89
C ILE A 19 2.10 -1.21 11.09
N ASN A 20 2.25 -0.23 10.19
CA ASN A 20 3.51 -0.05 9.46
C ASN A 20 4.66 0.36 10.39
N ALA A 21 4.41 1.24 11.36
CA ALA A 21 5.41 1.61 12.37
C ALA A 21 5.85 0.41 13.23
N MET A 22 4.90 -0.41 13.69
CA MET A 22 5.20 -1.63 14.45
C MET A 22 6.03 -2.63 13.64
N PHE A 23 5.69 -2.86 12.37
CA PHE A 23 6.46 -3.76 11.50
C PHE A 23 7.85 -3.21 11.14
N HIS A 24 8.00 -1.89 11.10
CA HIS A 24 9.31 -1.27 10.92
C HIS A 24 10.22 -1.57 12.13
N GLN A 25 9.71 -1.32 13.34
CA GLN A 25 10.43 -1.62 14.59
C GLN A 25 10.74 -3.11 14.75
N LEU A 26 9.79 -3.98 14.42
CA LEU A 26 9.99 -5.43 14.46
C LEU A 26 11.06 -5.89 13.47
N LEU A 27 11.09 -5.32 12.26
CA LEU A 27 12.11 -5.63 11.26
C LEU A 27 13.50 -5.16 11.70
N GLU A 28 13.59 -3.98 12.30
CA GLU A 28 14.84 -3.45 12.86
C GLU A 28 15.37 -4.36 13.97
N PHE A 29 14.52 -4.71 14.94
CA PHE A 29 14.86 -5.65 16.02
C PHE A 29 15.34 -7.01 15.50
N VAL A 30 14.65 -7.59 14.50
CA VAL A 30 15.03 -8.89 13.94
C VAL A 30 16.32 -8.79 13.12
N ARG A 31 16.62 -7.64 12.51
CA ARG A 31 17.90 -7.41 11.82
C ARG A 31 19.04 -7.32 12.81
N GLU A 32 18.91 -6.50 13.84
CA GLU A 32 19.91 -6.41 14.91
C GLU A 32 20.16 -7.78 15.56
N GLY A 33 19.09 -8.54 15.85
CA GLY A 33 19.20 -9.90 16.36
C GLY A 33 19.84 -10.88 15.37
N SER A 34 19.59 -10.71 14.06
CA SER A 34 20.24 -11.52 13.02
C SER A 34 21.74 -11.27 12.99
N ASP A 35 22.14 -10.00 13.01
CA ASP A 35 23.55 -9.60 12.96
C ASP A 35 24.28 -10.10 14.22
N PHE A 36 23.66 -9.94 15.40
CA PHE A 36 24.18 -10.45 16.67
C PHE A 36 24.39 -11.98 16.67
N VAL A 37 23.40 -12.75 16.20
CA VAL A 37 23.50 -14.22 16.14
C VAL A 37 24.53 -14.66 15.11
N GLU A 38 24.62 -13.96 13.98
CA GLU A 38 25.63 -14.23 12.95
C GLU A 38 27.05 -13.95 13.46
N GLU A 39 27.27 -12.86 14.17
CA GLU A 39 28.56 -12.54 14.81
C GLU A 39 28.92 -13.58 15.88
N THR A 40 27.95 -13.99 16.71
CA THR A 40 28.16 -15.00 17.76
C THR A 40 28.52 -16.36 17.17
N TRP A 41 27.81 -16.79 16.12
CA TRP A 41 28.08 -18.06 15.43
C TRP A 41 29.45 -18.09 14.74
N LYS A 42 29.91 -16.95 14.20
CA LYS A 42 31.21 -16.84 13.52
C LYS A 42 32.40 -16.65 14.49
N SER A 43 32.14 -16.35 15.75
CA SER A 43 33.16 -16.05 16.74
C SER A 43 33.90 -17.31 17.20
N GLU A 44 35.20 -17.38 16.97
CA GLU A 44 36.06 -18.49 17.43
C GLU A 44 36.14 -18.57 18.96
N ASP A 45 35.97 -17.45 19.67
CA ASP A 45 36.02 -17.36 21.13
C ASP A 45 34.73 -17.85 21.83
N LEU A 46 33.64 -18.02 21.08
CA LEU A 46 32.29 -18.25 21.62
C LEU A 46 31.71 -19.62 21.21
N GLU A 47 32.55 -20.66 21.16
CA GLU A 47 32.19 -22.08 20.93
C GLU A 47 30.80 -22.34 20.29
N HIS A 48 29.92 -23.13 20.94
CA HIS A 48 28.58 -23.48 20.47
C HIS A 48 27.48 -22.62 21.10
N VAL A 49 27.73 -21.32 21.32
CA VAL A 49 26.72 -20.40 21.88
C VAL A 49 25.59 -20.15 20.88
N ALA A 50 25.89 -20.17 19.57
CA ALA A 50 24.91 -20.08 18.49
C ALA A 50 25.22 -21.10 17.39
N GLU A 51 24.17 -21.62 16.76
CA GLU A 51 24.26 -22.60 15.68
C GLU A 51 23.86 -22.00 14.32
N GLU A 52 24.41 -22.57 13.24
CA GLU A 52 24.10 -22.15 11.86
C GLU A 52 22.59 -22.17 11.59
N GLU A 53 21.87 -23.17 12.11
CA GLU A 53 20.42 -23.28 11.93
C GLU A 53 19.69 -22.07 12.52
N GLN A 54 20.09 -21.58 13.69
CA GLN A 54 19.47 -20.42 14.34
C GLN A 54 19.72 -19.14 13.54
N CYS A 55 20.94 -18.97 13.00
CA CYS A 55 21.27 -17.86 12.11
C CYS A 55 20.38 -17.87 10.85
N LEU A 56 20.27 -19.02 10.18
CA LEU A 56 19.42 -19.19 9.00
C LEU A 56 17.93 -18.93 9.29
N GLN A 57 17.44 -19.37 10.46
CA GLN A 57 16.06 -19.14 10.87
C GLN A 57 15.75 -17.65 11.08
N ILE A 58 16.63 -16.90 11.74
CA ILE A 58 16.44 -15.46 11.99
C ILE A 58 16.56 -14.66 10.70
N GLN A 59 17.54 -14.98 9.84
CA GLN A 59 17.67 -14.37 8.51
C GLN A 59 16.42 -14.62 7.66
N ALA A 60 15.87 -15.84 7.69
CA ALA A 60 14.62 -16.16 7.00
C ALA A 60 13.43 -15.36 7.57
N CYS A 61 13.38 -15.14 8.88
CA CYS A 61 12.39 -14.28 9.52
C CYS A 61 12.49 -12.83 9.04
N SER A 62 13.71 -12.26 9.02
CA SER A 62 13.97 -10.90 8.51
C SER A 62 13.49 -10.70 7.08
N ARG A 63 13.73 -11.70 6.21
CA ARG A 63 13.24 -11.70 4.82
C ARG A 63 11.72 -11.72 4.75
N LYS A 64 11.05 -12.57 5.54
CA LYS A 64 9.57 -12.62 5.59
C LYS A 64 8.99 -11.29 6.07
N LEU A 65 9.56 -10.69 7.11
CA LEU A 65 9.12 -9.40 7.64
C LEU A 65 9.30 -8.25 6.63
N THR A 66 10.38 -8.27 5.86
CA THR A 66 10.59 -7.30 4.78
C THR A 66 9.46 -7.38 3.74
N VAL A 67 9.09 -8.57 3.30
CA VAL A 67 7.98 -8.78 2.37
C VAL A 67 6.65 -8.28 2.96
N ILE A 68 6.37 -8.60 4.23
CA ILE A 68 5.13 -8.18 4.90
C ILE A 68 5.05 -6.65 4.98
N LYS A 69 6.15 -5.99 5.35
CA LYS A 69 6.25 -4.52 5.40
C LYS A 69 5.89 -3.91 4.04
N ASP A 70 6.44 -4.44 2.95
CA ASP A 70 6.19 -3.91 1.60
C ASP A 70 4.74 -4.14 1.13
N VAL A 71 4.09 -5.20 1.60
CA VAL A 71 2.66 -5.46 1.35
C VAL A 71 1.78 -4.51 2.17
N LEU A 72 2.10 -4.29 3.45
CA LEU A 72 1.35 -3.38 4.33
C LEU A 72 1.44 -1.92 3.86
N ALA A 73 2.56 -1.51 3.28
CA ALA A 73 2.74 -0.18 2.72
C ALA A 73 1.79 0.10 1.54
N ARG A 74 1.51 -0.91 0.70
CA ARG A 74 0.68 -0.77 -0.52
C ARG A 74 -0.82 -0.84 -0.29
N ARG A 75 -1.29 -1.29 0.89
CA ARG A 75 -2.72 -1.45 1.16
C ARG A 75 -3.47 -0.11 1.11
N HIS A 76 -4.56 -0.08 0.34
CA HIS A 76 -5.51 1.02 0.25
C HIS A 76 -6.94 0.46 0.37
N MET A 77 -7.91 1.32 0.67
CA MET A 77 -9.32 0.96 0.60
C MET A 77 -9.77 0.97 -0.87
N LYS A 78 -10.58 -0.02 -1.27
CA LYS A 78 -11.11 -0.12 -2.63
C LYS A 78 -12.63 -0.22 -2.58
N VAL A 79 -13.30 0.63 -3.35
CA VAL A 79 -14.74 0.59 -3.59
C VAL A 79 -14.97 0.37 -5.08
N ALA A 80 -15.89 -0.52 -5.44
CA ALA A 80 -16.18 -0.85 -6.83
C ALA A 80 -17.67 -0.57 -7.14
N PHE A 81 -17.92 0.08 -8.28
CA PHE A 81 -19.25 0.46 -8.72
C PHE A 81 -19.69 -0.40 -9.90
N PHE A 82 -20.79 -1.13 -9.74
CA PHE A 82 -21.37 -2.00 -10.76
C PHE A 82 -22.79 -1.57 -11.12
N GLY A 83 -23.20 -1.82 -12.37
CA GLY A 83 -24.53 -1.47 -12.87
C GLY A 83 -24.59 -1.37 -14.38
N ARG A 84 -25.80 -1.34 -14.95
CA ARG A 84 -26.02 -1.23 -16.39
C ARG A 84 -25.41 0.05 -16.97
N THR A 85 -25.21 0.06 -18.28
CA THR A 85 -24.80 1.26 -19.01
C THR A 85 -25.78 2.40 -18.74
N SER A 86 -25.25 3.61 -18.56
CA SER A 86 -26.03 4.83 -18.26
C SER A 86 -26.69 4.91 -16.87
N ASN A 87 -26.45 3.95 -15.95
CA ASN A 87 -26.90 4.06 -14.54
C ASN A 87 -26.16 5.13 -13.71
N GLY A 88 -25.31 5.96 -14.32
CA GLY A 88 -24.64 7.06 -13.62
C GLY A 88 -23.42 6.67 -12.77
N LYS A 89 -22.78 5.51 -13.02
CA LYS A 89 -21.60 5.05 -12.26
C LYS A 89 -20.49 6.12 -12.19
N SER A 90 -20.05 6.65 -13.33
CA SER A 90 -19.04 7.71 -13.39
C SER A 90 -19.52 9.01 -12.74
N THR A 91 -20.81 9.32 -12.83
CA THR A 91 -21.42 10.49 -12.19
C THR A 91 -21.34 10.39 -10.66
N VAL A 92 -21.61 9.20 -10.08
CA VAL A 92 -21.48 8.97 -8.64
C VAL A 92 -20.04 9.15 -8.17
N ILE A 93 -19.07 8.60 -8.91
CA ILE A 93 -17.63 8.74 -8.59
C ILE A 93 -17.23 10.22 -8.61
N ASN A 94 -17.56 10.95 -9.68
CA ASN A 94 -17.26 12.39 -9.79
C ASN A 94 -17.92 13.21 -8.67
N ALA A 95 -19.15 12.86 -8.28
CA ALA A 95 -19.82 13.52 -7.16
C ALA A 95 -19.11 13.25 -5.81
N MET A 96 -18.64 12.03 -5.57
CA MET A 96 -17.84 11.70 -4.38
C MET A 96 -16.50 12.45 -4.35
N LEU A 97 -15.85 12.61 -5.50
CA LEU A 97 -14.59 13.33 -5.66
C LEU A 97 -14.75 14.86 -5.77
N ARG A 98 -15.99 15.34 -5.93
CA ARG A 98 -16.35 16.76 -6.10
C ARG A 98 -15.73 17.42 -7.33
N GLU A 99 -15.31 16.62 -8.30
CA GLU A 99 -14.69 17.06 -9.55
C GLU A 99 -15.02 16.09 -10.68
N ARG A 100 -15.02 16.56 -11.92
CA ARG A 100 -15.29 15.75 -13.12
C ARG A 100 -14.05 14.97 -13.55
N VAL A 101 -13.65 14.00 -12.74
CA VAL A 101 -12.46 13.16 -12.97
C VAL A 101 -12.66 12.16 -14.11
N LEU A 102 -13.80 11.47 -14.12
CA LEU A 102 -14.14 10.48 -15.14
C LEU A 102 -15.06 11.07 -16.22
N PRO A 103 -14.89 10.68 -17.50
CA PRO A 103 -15.85 11.01 -18.54
C PRO A 103 -17.25 10.54 -18.16
N SER A 104 -18.20 11.46 -18.23
CA SER A 104 -19.61 11.25 -17.87
C SER A 104 -20.49 12.12 -18.77
N GLY A 105 -21.55 11.54 -19.35
CA GLY A 105 -22.46 12.21 -20.27
C GLY A 105 -23.19 11.22 -21.21
N ILE A 106 -24.11 11.73 -22.02
CA ILE A 106 -24.87 10.91 -22.99
C ILE A 106 -23.89 10.37 -24.05
N GLY A 107 -23.90 9.06 -24.28
CA GLY A 107 -23.05 8.41 -25.30
C GLY A 107 -21.63 8.05 -24.85
N HIS A 108 -21.19 8.48 -23.66
CA HIS A 108 -19.91 8.05 -23.09
C HIS A 108 -20.07 6.67 -22.44
N THR A 109 -19.50 5.65 -23.06
CA THR A 109 -19.45 4.28 -22.52
C THR A 109 -18.00 3.86 -22.31
N THR A 110 -17.71 3.33 -21.12
CA THR A 110 -16.40 2.74 -20.80
C THR A 110 -16.49 1.24 -21.07
N ASN A 111 -15.62 0.72 -21.95
CA ASN A 111 -15.54 -0.72 -22.27
C ASN A 111 -14.58 -1.49 -21.35
N CYS A 112 -13.83 -0.79 -20.50
CA CYS A 112 -12.86 -1.33 -19.56
C CYS A 112 -13.15 -0.90 -18.11
N PHE A 113 -12.43 -1.50 -17.17
CA PHE A 113 -12.38 -1.02 -15.80
C PHE A 113 -11.50 0.23 -15.72
N LEU A 114 -11.98 1.27 -15.03
CA LEU A 114 -11.20 2.45 -14.68
C LEU A 114 -11.04 2.48 -13.15
N SER A 115 -9.79 2.56 -12.69
CA SER A 115 -9.45 2.82 -11.29
C SER A 115 -9.08 4.28 -11.14
N VAL A 116 -9.54 4.94 -10.08
CA VAL A 116 -9.14 6.29 -9.71
C VAL A 116 -8.43 6.22 -8.36
N GLU A 117 -7.18 6.66 -8.34
CA GLU A 117 -6.31 6.63 -7.17
C GLU A 117 -5.64 8.00 -7.00
N GLY A 118 -5.40 8.40 -5.74
CA GLY A 118 -4.70 9.64 -5.45
C GLY A 118 -3.20 9.52 -5.75
N THR A 119 -2.58 10.62 -6.18
CA THR A 119 -1.13 10.74 -6.37
C THR A 119 -0.60 11.90 -5.53
N ASP A 120 0.64 11.78 -5.07
CA ASP A 120 1.33 12.88 -4.36
C ASP A 120 1.87 13.95 -5.34
N GLY A 121 1.81 13.69 -6.65
CA GLY A 121 2.19 14.64 -7.70
C GLY A 121 1.13 15.72 -7.95
N GLU A 122 1.55 16.83 -8.56
CA GLU A 122 0.67 17.98 -8.83
C GLU A 122 -0.26 17.78 -10.04
N HIS A 123 0.11 16.90 -10.97
CA HIS A 123 -0.62 16.71 -12.23
C HIS A 123 -1.25 15.32 -12.35
N ALA A 124 -2.47 15.28 -12.88
CA ALA A 124 -3.16 14.04 -13.19
C ALA A 124 -2.53 13.34 -14.41
N TYR A 125 -2.48 12.01 -14.34
CA TYR A 125 -1.96 11.16 -15.41
C TYR A 125 -2.76 9.85 -15.47
N LEU A 126 -2.62 9.12 -16.58
CA LEU A 126 -3.14 7.77 -16.74
C LEU A 126 -2.00 6.78 -16.96
N THR A 127 -2.21 5.55 -16.51
CA THR A 127 -1.37 4.37 -16.78
C THR A 127 -2.25 3.26 -17.37
N THR A 128 -1.66 2.33 -18.09
CA THR A 128 -2.35 1.18 -18.70
C THR A 128 -1.82 -0.13 -18.15
N GLU A 129 -2.56 -1.23 -18.26
CA GLU A 129 -2.12 -2.54 -17.73
C GLU A 129 -0.74 -2.97 -18.26
N ASP A 130 -0.44 -2.63 -19.52
CA ASP A 130 0.82 -3.00 -20.17
C ASP A 130 1.98 -2.02 -19.92
N SER A 131 1.75 -0.90 -19.22
CA SER A 131 2.79 0.13 -19.02
C SER A 131 2.54 1.01 -17.80
N GLU A 132 3.57 1.11 -16.96
CA GLU A 132 3.65 2.07 -15.86
C GLU A 132 4.00 3.51 -16.33
N GLU A 133 4.18 3.70 -17.65
CA GLU A 133 4.46 5.02 -18.21
C GLU A 133 3.27 5.97 -17.98
N ARG A 134 3.57 7.12 -17.36
CA ARG A 134 2.58 8.14 -17.06
C ARG A 134 2.28 8.95 -18.31
N LYS A 135 1.04 8.88 -18.79
CA LYS A 135 0.55 9.70 -19.89
C LYS A 135 -0.27 10.85 -19.34
N SER A 136 0.00 12.05 -19.81
CA SER A 136 -0.78 13.24 -19.42
C SER A 136 -2.23 13.08 -19.91
N ILE A 137 -3.17 13.52 -19.09
CA ILE A 137 -4.58 13.58 -19.48
C ILE A 137 -4.78 14.93 -20.16
N GLU A 138 -4.89 14.94 -21.49
CA GLU A 138 -5.40 16.13 -22.20
C GLU A 138 -6.90 16.24 -21.90
N VAL A 139 -7.29 17.38 -21.33
CA VAL A 139 -8.69 17.72 -20.98
C VAL A 139 -9.40 18.33 -22.18
#